data_AF-A0A2H0Y9P9-F1
#
_entry.id   AF-A0A2H0Y9P9-F1
#
_cell.length_a   1.000
_cell.length_b   1.000
_cell.length_c   1.000
_cell.angle_alpha   90.00
_cell.angle_beta   90.00
_cell.angle_gamma   90.00
#
_symmetry.space_group_name_H-M   'P 1'
#
loop_
_entity.id
_entity.type
_entity.pdbx_description
1 polymer ?
#
loop_
_entity_poly.entity_id
_entity_poly.type
_entity_poly.pdbx_seq_one_letter_code
_entity_poly.pdbx_strand_id
1 'polypeptide(L)'
;IALFLIFAWQGLKTARQSSDIFSKLMAIGITFWITLQAFINIGAMVGILPLTGIPLPMVSYGSSHLLIELIAIGLLLNVSKQSKNNF
;
A
#
# COMPACT_ATOMS: atom_id res chain seq x y z
N ILE A 1 -11.49 -4.91 -5.79
CA ILE A 1 -10.88 -4.03 -6.83
C ILE A 1 -10.99 -2.54 -6.47
N ALA A 2 -12.20 -1.97 -6.29
CA ALA A 2 -12.35 -0.52 -6.11
C ALA A 2 -11.58 0.06 -4.90
N LEU A 3 -11.56 -0.66 -3.77
CA LEU A 3 -10.81 -0.26 -2.57
C LEU A 3 -9.29 -0.15 -2.81
N PHE A 4 -8.71 -1.09 -3.56
CA PHE A 4 -7.28 -1.06 -3.91
C PHE A 4 -6.94 0.09 -4.86
N LEU A 5 -7.84 0.45 -5.78
CA LEU A 5 -7.68 1.62 -6.64
C LEU A 5 -7.71 2.92 -5.83
N ILE A 6 -8.62 3.02 -4.85
CA ILE A 6 -8.69 4.16 -3.93
C ILE A 6 -7.43 4.25 -3.08
N PHE A 7 -6.91 3.11 -2.61
CA PHE A 7 -5.65 3.04 -1.85
C PHE A 7 -4.46 3.52 -2.68
N ALA A 8 -4.32 3.00 -3.91
CA ALA A 8 -3.27 3.40 -4.83
C ALA A 8 -3.31 4.91 -5.13
N TRP A 9 -4.51 5.46 -5.35
CA TRP A 9 -4.68 6.90 -5.55
C TRP A 9 -4.24 7.69 -4.31
N GLN A 10 -4.68 7.29 -3.11
CA GLN A 10 -4.30 7.98 -1.87
C GLN A 10 -2.79 7.93 -1.61
N GLY A 11 -2.14 6.79 -1.89
CA GLY A 11 -0.70 6.64 -1.78
C GLY A 11 0.07 7.57 -2.73
N LEU A 12 -0.35 7.63 -4.01
CA LEU A 12 0.20 8.55 -5.00
C LEU A 12 -0.04 10.02 -4.66
N LYS A 13 -1.21 10.36 -4.12
CA LYS A 13 -1.52 11.72 -3.66
C LYS A 13 -0.63 12.13 -2.49
N THR A 14 -0.42 11.23 -1.53
CA THR A 14 0.47 11.44 -0.38
C THR A 14 1.92 11.63 -0.82
N ALA A 15 2.40 10.80 -1.75
CA ALA A 15 3.73 10.95 -2.32
C ALA A 15 3.91 12.29 -3.06
N ARG A 16 2.88 12.78 -3.76
CA ARG A 16 2.92 14.07 -4.45
C ARG A 16 2.92 15.26 -3.50
N GLN A 17 2.31 15.14 -2.32
CA GLN A 17 2.25 16.21 -1.31
C GLN A 17 3.47 16.22 -0.38
N SER A 18 4.24 15.13 -0.32
CA SER A 18 5.49 15.06 0.43
C SER A 18 6.53 16.07 -0.08
N SER A 19 7.06 16.89 0.84
CA SER A 19 8.14 17.85 0.56
C SER A 19 9.52 17.19 0.50
N ASP A 20 9.72 16.11 1.27
CA ASP A 20 10.97 15.38 1.35
C ASP A 20 11.02 14.21 0.36
N ILE A 21 12.20 14.02 -0.27
CA ILE A 21 12.46 12.98 -1.28
C ILE A 21 12.40 11.59 -0.63
N PHE A 22 12.95 11.42 0.58
CA PHE A 22 12.93 10.12 1.25
C PHE A 22 11.50 9.69 1.59
N SER A 23 10.72 10.60 2.17
CA SER A 23 9.30 10.41 2.47
C SER A 23 8.47 10.09 1.22
N LYS A 24 8.80 10.72 0.08
CA LYS A 24 8.17 10.47 -1.22
C LYS A 24 8.50 9.08 -1.78
N LEU A 25 9.76 8.66 -1.75
CA LEU A 25 10.15 7.31 -2.18
C LEU A 25 9.55 6.23 -1.29
N MET A 26 9.52 6.42 0.03
CA MET A 26 8.87 5.50 0.96
C MET A 26 7.38 5.35 0.66
N ALA A 27 6.66 6.47 0.50
CA ALA A 27 5.23 6.44 0.20
C ALA A 27 4.94 5.72 -1.12
N ILE A 28 5.74 5.96 -2.17
CA ILE A 28 5.63 5.26 -3.46
C ILE A 28 5.91 3.76 -3.29
N GLY A 29 7.00 3.40 -2.61
CA GLY A 29 7.40 2.01 -2.42
C GLY A 29 6.37 1.18 -1.68
N ILE A 30 5.83 1.70 -0.56
CA ILE A 30 4.78 1.03 0.23
C ILE A 30 3.50 0.89 -0.61
N THR A 31 3.08 1.96 -1.28
CA THR A 31 1.89 1.93 -2.14
C THR A 31 2.03 0.92 -3.27
N PHE A 32 3.19 0.89 -3.91
CA PHE A 32 3.48 -0.03 -5.01
C PHE A 32 3.50 -1.49 -4.53
N TRP A 33 4.17 -1.77 -3.41
CA TRP A 33 4.23 -3.11 -2.83
C TRP A 33 2.83 -3.69 -2.56
N ILE A 34 1.99 -2.93 -1.85
CA ILE A 34 0.62 -3.34 -1.49
C ILE A 34 -0.24 -3.51 -2.75
N THR A 35 -0.12 -2.58 -3.71
CA THR A 35 -0.89 -2.64 -4.96
C THR A 35 -0.47 -3.84 -5.82
N LEU A 36 0.82 -4.14 -5.88
CA LEU A 36 1.35 -5.28 -6.64
C LEU A 36 0.88 -6.60 -6.02
N GLN A 37 0.96 -6.75 -4.69
CA GLN A 37 0.39 -7.92 -4.01
C GLN A 37 -1.11 -8.07 -4.29
N ALA A 38 -1.86 -6.98 -4.31
CA ALA A 38 -3.28 -7.02 -4.65
C ALA A 38 -3.52 -7.45 -6.11
N PHE A 39 -2.72 -6.95 -7.05
CA PHE A 39 -2.83 -7.28 -8.48
C PHE A 39 -2.50 -8.76 -8.75
N ILE A 40 -1.45 -9.29 -8.10
CA ILE A 40 -1.09 -10.71 -8.19
C ILE A 40 -2.21 -11.60 -7.65
N ASN A 41 -2.78 -11.25 -6.49
CA ASN A 41 -3.90 -11.99 -5.90
C ASN A 41 -5.15 -11.95 -6.81
N ILE A 42 -5.47 -10.81 -7.40
CA ILE A 42 -6.58 -10.68 -8.35
C ILE A 42 -6.31 -11.51 -9.61
N GLY A 43 -5.11 -11.39 -10.19
CA GLY A 43 -4.72 -12.16 -11.38
C GLY A 43 -4.76 -13.67 -11.15
N ALA A 44 -4.41 -14.12 -9.94
CA ALA A 44 -4.53 -15.52 -9.56
C ALA A 44 -5.99 -15.96 -9.42
N MET A 45 -6.86 -15.11 -8.88
CA MET A 45 -8.29 -15.41 -8.74
C MET A 45 -9.06 -15.42 -10.07
N VAL A 46 -8.61 -14.63 -11.05
CA VAL A 46 -9.16 -14.63 -12.42
C VAL A 46 -8.52 -15.73 -13.29
N GLY A 47 -7.57 -16.51 -12.76
CA GLY A 47 -6.94 -17.65 -13.43
C GLY A 47 -5.84 -17.29 -14.44
N ILE A 48 -5.37 -16.04 -14.42
CA ILE A 48 -4.30 -15.52 -15.29
C ILE A 48 -2.92 -15.86 -14.71
N LEU A 49 -2.81 -15.92 -13.38
CA LEU A 49 -1.58 -16.25 -12.64
C LEU A 49 -1.80 -17.51 -11.77
N PRO A 50 -0.73 -18.27 -11.45
CA PRO A 50 -0.84 -19.37 -10.50
C PRO A 50 -1.21 -18.85 -9.11
N LEU A 51 -2.04 -19.60 -8.36
CA LEU A 51 -2.35 -19.30 -6.95
C LEU A 51 -1.08 -19.44 -6.11
N THR A 52 -0.41 -18.32 -5.85
CA THR A 52 0.91 -18.27 -5.19
C THR A 52 0.84 -18.45 -3.67
N GLY A 53 -0.34 -18.64 -3.08
CA GLY A 53 -0.52 -18.78 -1.63
C GLY A 53 -0.13 -17.53 -0.82
N ILE A 54 0.11 -16.40 -1.49
CA ILE A 54 0.48 -15.15 -0.83
C ILE A 54 -0.77 -14.56 -0.17
N PRO A 55 -0.72 -14.21 1.13
CA PRO A 55 -1.84 -13.61 1.83
C PRO A 55 -2.36 -12.36 1.10
N LEU A 56 -3.69 -12.30 0.93
CA LEU A 56 -4.37 -11.14 0.39
C LEU A 56 -4.10 -9.90 1.25
N PRO A 57 -3.63 -8.78 0.68
CA PRO A 57 -3.44 -7.55 1.43
C PRO A 57 -4.73 -7.13 2.13
N MET A 58 -4.64 -6.80 3.41
CA MET A 58 -5.73 -6.35 4.29
C MET A 58 -6.85 -7.35 4.61
N VAL A 59 -6.87 -8.55 4.02
CA VAL A 59 -7.97 -9.53 4.16
C VAL A 59 -7.50 -10.93 4.59
N SER A 60 -6.20 -11.22 4.60
CA SER A 60 -5.72 -12.57 4.88
C SER A 60 -5.60 -12.93 6.37
N TYR A 61 -5.77 -14.22 6.66
CA TYR A 61 -5.79 -14.88 7.99
C TYR A 61 -4.44 -14.92 8.74
N GLY A 62 -3.43 -14.17 8.32
CA GLY A 62 -2.13 -14.10 8.98
C GLY A 62 -2.01 -12.87 9.87
N SER A 63 -2.05 -13.04 11.19
CA SER A 63 -1.85 -11.96 12.18
C SER A 63 -0.55 -11.17 11.96
N SER A 64 0.53 -11.85 11.57
CA SER A 64 1.81 -11.22 11.23
C SER A 64 1.75 -10.35 9.97
N HIS A 65 0.96 -10.74 8.96
CA HIS A 65 0.80 -9.96 7.72
C HIS A 65 0.02 -8.68 7.99
N LEU A 66 -1.08 -8.78 8.76
CA LEU A 66 -1.86 -7.63 9.18
C LEU A 66 -1.03 -6.63 10.01
N LEU A 67 -0.18 -7.12 10.92
CA LEU A 67 0.73 -6.26 11.68
C LEU A 67 1.67 -5.46 10.78
N ILE A 68 2.27 -6.11 9.78
CA ILE A 68 3.19 -5.44 8.84
C ILE A 68 2.44 -4.41 7.99
N GLU A 69 1.23 -4.72 7.54
CA GLU A 69 0.40 -3.77 6.79
C GLU A 69 -0.03 -2.57 7.63
N LEU A 70 -0.39 -2.78 8.91
CA LEU A 70 -0.72 -1.69 9.82
C LEU A 70 0.49 -0.78 10.10
N ILE A 71 1.68 -1.36 10.24
CA ILE A 71 2.93 -0.58 10.38
C ILE A 71 3.19 0.25 9.10
N ALA A 72 3.03 -0.35 7.93
CA ALA A 72 3.20 0.33 6.64
C ALA A 72 2.19 1.48 6.45
N ILE A 73 0.93 1.28 6.84
CA ILE A 73 -0.10 2.31 6.85
C ILE A 73 0.23 3.41 7.87
N GLY A 74 0.74 3.05 9.05
CA GLY A 74 1.18 3.99 10.07
C GLY A 74 2.32 4.90 9.58
N LEU A 75 3.27 4.35 8.84
CA LEU A 75 4.35 5.11 8.19
C LEU A 75 3.79 6.08 7.13
N LEU A 76 2.88 5.63 6.27
CA LEU A 76 2.20 6.48 5.28
C LEU A 76 1.43 7.63 5.95
N LEU A 77 0.74 7.37 7.06
CA LEU A 77 0.03 8.40 7.83
C LEU A 77 0.98 9.40 8.48
N ASN A 78 2.13 8.96 8.98
CA ASN A 78 3.15 9.85 9.53
C ASN A 78 3.69 10.80 8.46
N VAL A 79 4.02 10.27 7.28
CA VAL A 79 4.46 11.07 6.12
C VAL A 79 3.37 12.06 5.69
N SER A 80 2.11 11.63 5.62
CA SER A 80 0.98 12.52 5.29
C SER A 80 0.81 13.65 6.31
N LYS A 81 0.94 13.35 7.61
CA LYS A 81 0.88 14.35 8.69
C LYS A 81 2.03 15.33 8.61
N GLN A 82 3.25 14.86 8.35
CA GLN A 82 4.44 15.70 8.26
C GLN A 82 4.39 16.61 7.02
N SER A 83 3.90 16.11 5.90
CA SER A 83 3.61 16.90 4.69
C SER A 83 2.60 18.04 4.96
N LYS A 84 1.53 17.78 5.73
CA LYS A 84 0.53 18.80 6.12
C LYS A 84 1.04 19.82 7.15
N ASN A 85 2.05 19.49 7.93
CA ASN A 85 2.57 20.34 9.00
C ASN A 85 3.66 21.33 8.52
N ASN A 86 3.94 21.36 7.22
CA ASN A 86 4.87 22.30 6.58
C ASN A 86 4.16 23.56 6.02
N PHE A 87 3.04 23.96 6.62
CA PHE A 87 2.38 25.25 6.37
C PHE A 87 2.57 26.18 7.57
#